data_AF-A0A4S8XKK0-F1
#
_entry.id   AF-A0A4S8XKK0-F1
#
_cell.length_a   1.000
_cell.length_b   1.000
_cell.length_c   1.000
_cell.angle_alpha   90.00
_cell.angle_beta   90.00
_cell.angle_gamma   90.00
#
_symmetry.space_group_name_H-M   'P 1'
#
loop_
_entity.id
_entity.type
_entity.pdbx_description
1 polymer ?
#
loop_
_entity_poly.entity_id
_entity_poly.type
_entity_poly.pdbx_seq_one_letter_code
_entity_poly.pdbx_strand_id
1 'polypeptide(L)'
;MEHALSLFPDGLPNLETLKRHNKDRGVPPETSWIWGEDDEIGRINLLTPERILAAKHSQIQKGQVVPLNWPMNLPAKPAFGRDACKHTVKNHPDGPLVFDDWLEMNIQSGSQWDGFRHYGHQTQGRFYNNLTPEEVKSGTRCGIQAVSNHGIVGRGVLLDYYGWKLSKGESYDPLTSHSIHLEELLAVAKHQGVKFEVGDILLIRSGYTDTYYKFAAADPARLDDAGSIHPCLAGVAQTKEMKTWLHDNYFSAVAGDAPAWECWPPKEWALHEFLLGSWGVLIGEMFDLEASTFALAKQCEQEQRWSFFFMSTPLNMPGGIASLANAVAIH
;
A
#
# COMPACT_ATOMS: atom_id res chain seq x y z
N MET A 1 14.28 -15.83 -2.85
CA MET A 1 15.48 -15.38 -2.10
C MET A 1 16.76 -15.98 -2.66
N GLU A 2 16.84 -17.30 -2.87
CA GLU A 2 18.05 -17.96 -3.42
C GLU A 2 18.53 -17.36 -4.74
N HIS A 3 17.61 -17.09 -5.69
CA HIS A 3 17.96 -16.43 -6.96
C HIS A 3 18.60 -15.06 -6.74
N ALA A 4 18.00 -14.21 -5.89
CA ALA A 4 18.56 -12.90 -5.55
C ALA A 4 19.97 -13.01 -4.94
N LEU A 5 20.20 -13.96 -4.05
CA LEU A 5 21.52 -14.20 -3.44
C LEU A 5 22.54 -14.79 -4.44
N SER A 6 22.10 -15.50 -5.47
CA SER A 6 22.99 -15.94 -6.55
C SER A 6 23.50 -14.78 -7.40
N LEU A 7 22.68 -13.73 -7.56
CA LEU A 7 23.05 -12.49 -8.25
C LEU A 7 23.86 -11.55 -7.35
N PHE A 8 23.56 -11.55 -6.04
CA PHE A 8 24.17 -10.69 -5.04
C PHE A 8 24.58 -11.50 -3.79
N PRO A 9 25.78 -12.12 -3.80
CA PRO A 9 26.23 -13.01 -2.73
C PRO A 9 26.36 -12.34 -1.36
N ASP A 10 26.60 -11.02 -1.34
CA ASP A 10 26.74 -10.23 -0.11
C ASP A 10 25.40 -9.80 0.50
N GLY A 11 24.27 -10.24 -0.09
CA GLY A 11 22.92 -9.90 0.34
C GLY A 11 22.16 -9.03 -0.65
N LEU A 12 21.00 -8.54 -0.24
CA LEU A 12 20.13 -7.72 -1.10
C LEU A 12 20.83 -6.40 -1.48
N PRO A 13 20.92 -6.03 -2.77
CA PRO A 13 21.70 -4.87 -3.22
C PRO A 13 21.06 -3.54 -2.80
N ASN A 14 21.84 -2.54 -2.42
CA ASN A 14 21.30 -1.17 -2.36
C ASN A 14 21.05 -0.60 -3.77
N LEU A 15 20.35 0.52 -3.86
CA LEU A 15 19.91 1.12 -5.12
C LEU A 15 21.08 1.42 -6.08
N GLU A 16 22.21 1.88 -5.55
CA GLU A 16 23.41 2.17 -6.35
C GLU A 16 24.09 0.89 -6.86
N THR A 17 24.08 -0.19 -6.09
CA THR A 17 24.57 -1.50 -6.54
C THR A 17 23.66 -2.07 -7.64
N LEU A 18 22.35 -1.90 -7.50
CA LEU A 18 21.36 -2.30 -8.50
C LEU A 18 21.54 -1.55 -9.83
N LYS A 19 21.72 -0.21 -9.79
CA LYS A 19 22.01 0.60 -10.98
C LYS A 19 23.24 0.14 -11.73
N ARG A 20 24.31 -0.20 -11.01
CA ARG A 20 25.54 -0.73 -11.63
C ARG A 20 25.30 -2.10 -12.27
N HIS A 21 24.53 -2.96 -11.62
CA HIS A 21 24.17 -4.27 -12.16
C HIS A 21 23.36 -4.16 -13.46
N ASN A 22 22.48 -3.16 -13.57
CA ASN A 22 21.55 -3.00 -14.69
C ASN A 22 22.10 -2.21 -15.89
N LYS A 23 23.27 -1.58 -15.79
CA LYS A 23 23.80 -0.60 -16.76
C LYS A 23 23.72 -1.05 -18.23
N ASP A 24 23.94 -2.34 -18.51
CA ASP A 24 23.99 -2.89 -19.88
C ASP A 24 22.95 -4.01 -20.10
N ARG A 25 21.93 -4.10 -19.24
CA ARG A 25 20.93 -5.18 -19.26
C ARG A 25 19.65 -4.86 -20.04
N GLY A 26 19.54 -3.67 -20.60
CA GLY A 26 18.34 -3.26 -21.36
C GLY A 26 17.07 -3.13 -20.49
N VAL A 27 17.24 -2.95 -19.18
CA VAL A 27 16.16 -2.69 -18.21
C VAL A 27 16.36 -1.32 -17.57
N PRO A 28 15.33 -0.70 -16.98
CA PRO A 28 15.51 0.54 -16.23
C PRO A 28 16.61 0.40 -15.17
N PRO A 29 17.48 1.41 -14.96
CA PRO A 29 18.62 1.28 -14.05
C PRO A 29 18.23 0.87 -12.62
N GLU A 30 17.07 1.32 -12.15
CA GLU A 30 16.62 1.12 -10.78
C GLU A 30 15.74 -0.13 -10.58
N THR A 31 15.59 -0.96 -11.61
CA THR A 31 14.75 -2.14 -11.58
C THR A 31 15.30 -3.25 -10.68
N SER A 32 14.47 -3.79 -9.78
CA SER A 32 14.77 -4.86 -8.83
C SER A 32 14.08 -6.18 -9.20
N TRP A 33 14.14 -6.57 -10.49
CA TRP A 33 13.65 -7.87 -10.99
C TRP A 33 14.66 -8.98 -10.68
N ILE A 34 15.03 -9.11 -9.41
CA ILE A 34 16.10 -9.98 -8.89
C ILE A 34 15.57 -11.31 -8.34
N TRP A 35 14.27 -11.56 -8.49
CA TRP A 35 13.58 -12.71 -7.89
C TRP A 35 13.48 -13.91 -8.84
N GLY A 36 13.66 -13.68 -10.15
CA GLY A 36 13.59 -14.68 -11.22
C GLY A 36 12.73 -14.17 -12.39
N GLU A 37 12.95 -14.72 -13.59
CA GLU A 37 12.20 -14.31 -14.79
C GLU A 37 10.72 -14.71 -14.73
N ASP A 38 10.39 -15.76 -13.98
CA ASP A 38 9.02 -16.24 -13.76
C ASP A 38 8.38 -15.64 -12.48
N ASP A 39 9.05 -14.70 -11.82
CA ASP A 39 8.51 -14.09 -10.60
C ASP A 39 7.29 -13.19 -10.89
N GLU A 40 6.26 -13.35 -10.06
CA GLU A 40 5.00 -12.61 -10.16
C GLU A 40 4.63 -11.88 -8.86
N ILE A 41 5.41 -12.02 -7.78
CA ILE A 41 5.06 -11.51 -6.45
C ILE A 41 6.07 -10.49 -5.88
N GLY A 42 7.21 -10.26 -6.55
CA GLY A 42 8.13 -9.19 -6.20
C GLY A 42 8.66 -9.29 -4.78
N ARG A 43 8.62 -8.19 -4.03
CA ARG A 43 9.08 -8.15 -2.64
C ARG A 43 8.16 -8.87 -1.66
N ILE A 44 7.00 -9.39 -2.08
CA ILE A 44 6.24 -10.35 -1.26
C ILE A 44 7.05 -11.63 -1.02
N ASN A 45 8.03 -11.96 -1.88
CA ASN A 45 9.04 -13.01 -1.63
C ASN A 45 9.85 -12.80 -0.32
N LEU A 46 9.84 -11.59 0.27
CA LEU A 46 10.48 -11.33 1.55
C LEU A 46 9.69 -11.87 2.73
N LEU A 47 8.39 -12.11 2.57
CA LEU A 47 7.48 -12.63 3.60
C LEU A 47 7.64 -14.14 3.75
N THR A 48 8.85 -14.57 4.12
CA THR A 48 9.20 -16.00 4.25
C THR A 48 8.56 -16.62 5.49
N PRO A 49 8.44 -17.96 5.55
CA PRO A 49 7.94 -18.65 6.75
C PRO A 49 8.66 -18.24 8.04
N GLU A 50 9.98 -18.03 7.99
CA GLU A 50 10.78 -17.62 9.15
C GLU A 50 10.42 -16.21 9.61
N ARG A 51 10.25 -15.26 8.69
CA ARG A 51 9.83 -13.89 9.03
C ARG A 51 8.39 -13.86 9.53
N ILE A 52 7.49 -14.66 8.96
CA ILE A 52 6.10 -14.78 9.41
C ILE A 52 6.06 -15.34 10.84
N LEU A 53 6.84 -16.39 11.13
CA LEU A 53 6.93 -16.94 12.48
C LEU A 53 7.54 -15.93 13.47
N ALA A 54 8.62 -15.25 13.09
CA ALA A 54 9.22 -14.20 13.92
C ALA A 54 8.23 -13.07 14.21
N ALA A 55 7.47 -12.61 13.19
CA ALA A 55 6.41 -11.64 13.35
C ALA A 55 5.30 -12.16 14.27
N LYS A 56 4.83 -13.39 14.09
CA LYS A 56 3.82 -14.01 14.98
C LYS A 56 4.28 -13.99 16.44
N HIS A 57 5.49 -14.48 16.71
CA HIS A 57 6.03 -14.62 18.06
C HIS A 57 6.31 -13.29 18.75
N SER A 58 6.84 -12.32 18.00
CA SER A 58 7.14 -11.00 18.53
C SER A 58 5.92 -10.11 18.59
N GLN A 59 4.98 -10.25 17.64
CA GLN A 59 3.89 -9.31 17.45
C GLN A 59 2.59 -9.63 18.17
N ILE A 60 2.14 -10.88 18.14
CA ILE A 60 0.85 -11.29 18.74
C ILE A 60 1.05 -11.57 20.24
N GLN A 61 0.87 -10.53 21.06
CA GLN A 61 0.98 -10.59 22.52
C GLN A 61 -0.39 -10.61 23.20
N LYS A 62 -1.39 -9.95 22.62
CA LYS A 62 -2.74 -9.81 23.22
C LYS A 62 -3.85 -10.47 22.42
N GLY A 63 -3.61 -10.79 21.14
CA GLY A 63 -4.61 -11.30 20.22
C GLY A 63 -5.64 -10.24 19.82
N GLN A 64 -5.32 -8.95 19.98
CA GLN A 64 -6.27 -7.88 19.66
C GLN A 64 -6.24 -7.61 18.16
N VAL A 65 -7.36 -7.87 17.49
CA VAL A 65 -7.50 -7.72 16.05
C VAL A 65 -8.07 -6.33 15.72
N VAL A 66 -7.41 -5.63 14.81
CA VAL A 66 -7.81 -4.32 14.30
C VAL A 66 -8.03 -4.42 12.79
N PRO A 67 -9.28 -4.37 12.31
CA PRO A 67 -9.58 -4.28 10.89
C PRO A 67 -9.07 -2.96 10.30
N LEU A 68 -8.51 -3.02 9.10
CA LEU A 68 -7.94 -1.86 8.39
C LEU A 68 -8.71 -1.53 7.10
N ASN A 69 -9.87 -2.14 6.92
CA ASN A 69 -10.71 -1.94 5.75
C ASN A 69 -11.66 -0.77 6.00
N TRP A 70 -11.61 0.23 5.13
CA TRP A 70 -12.60 1.29 5.07
C TRP A 70 -13.92 0.73 4.51
N PRO A 71 -15.09 1.26 4.92
CA PRO A 71 -16.37 0.85 4.35
C PRO A 71 -16.35 0.92 2.82
N MET A 72 -16.82 -0.13 2.14
CA MET A 72 -16.71 -0.24 0.68
C MET A 72 -17.45 0.85 -0.09
N ASN A 73 -18.48 1.46 0.53
CA ASN A 73 -19.22 2.59 -0.03
C ASN A 73 -18.51 3.94 0.19
N LEU A 74 -17.31 3.94 0.78
CA LEU A 74 -16.47 5.11 0.97
C LEU A 74 -15.17 5.01 0.13
N PRO A 75 -14.67 6.15 -0.37
CA PRO A 75 -15.31 7.47 -0.34
C PRO A 75 -16.55 7.49 -1.24
N ALA A 76 -17.52 8.35 -0.90
CA ALA A 76 -18.75 8.49 -1.68
C ALA A 76 -18.48 9.02 -3.10
N LYS A 77 -17.37 9.74 -3.27
CA LYS A 77 -16.84 10.22 -4.54
C LYS A 77 -15.35 9.87 -4.64
N PRO A 78 -15.01 8.73 -5.24
CA PRO A 78 -13.62 8.33 -5.43
C PRO A 78 -12.84 9.29 -6.34
N ALA A 79 -11.57 9.48 -6.01
CA ALA A 79 -10.64 10.27 -6.79
C ALA A 79 -10.40 9.70 -8.20
N PHE A 80 -9.82 10.51 -9.08
CA PHE A 80 -9.36 10.12 -10.42
C PHE A 80 -10.49 9.70 -11.38
N GLY A 81 -11.71 10.19 -11.13
CA GLY A 81 -12.88 9.89 -11.97
C GLY A 81 -13.34 8.43 -11.88
N ARG A 82 -13.02 7.72 -10.79
CA ARG A 82 -13.45 6.35 -10.56
C ARG A 82 -14.89 6.31 -10.02
N ASP A 83 -15.64 5.27 -10.41
CA ASP A 83 -17.01 5.07 -9.92
C ASP A 83 -17.02 4.64 -8.45
N ALA A 84 -17.94 5.21 -7.67
CA ALA A 84 -18.22 4.76 -6.31
C ALA A 84 -18.82 3.33 -6.29
N CYS A 85 -18.60 2.60 -5.19
CA CYS A 85 -19.17 1.27 -5.04
C CYS A 85 -20.69 1.33 -4.89
N LYS A 86 -21.39 0.59 -5.74
CA LYS A 86 -22.84 0.38 -5.66
C LYS A 86 -23.11 -0.99 -5.04
N HIS A 87 -23.78 -1.01 -3.90
CA HIS A 87 -24.25 -2.23 -3.23
C HIS A 87 -25.75 -2.40 -3.43
N THR A 88 -26.15 -3.57 -3.92
CA THR A 88 -27.57 -3.91 -4.12
C THR A 88 -27.87 -5.23 -3.43
N VAL A 89 -28.88 -5.25 -2.57
CA VAL A 89 -29.39 -6.47 -1.92
C VAL A 89 -30.76 -6.81 -2.50
N LYS A 90 -30.99 -8.09 -2.86
CA LYS A 90 -32.29 -8.57 -3.36
C LYS A 90 -32.62 -9.95 -2.82
N ASN A 91 -33.90 -10.29 -2.80
CA ASN A 91 -34.33 -11.65 -2.49
C ASN A 91 -33.86 -12.64 -3.56
N HIS A 92 -33.37 -13.81 -3.11
CA HIS A 92 -33.12 -14.94 -3.99
C HIS A 92 -34.46 -15.58 -4.40
N PRO A 93 -34.58 -16.14 -5.63
CA PRO A 93 -35.80 -16.81 -6.08
C PRO A 93 -36.31 -17.95 -5.18
N ASP A 94 -35.46 -18.52 -4.33
CA ASP A 94 -35.80 -19.64 -3.44
C ASP A 94 -36.70 -19.26 -2.26
N GLY A 95 -36.89 -17.98 -1.94
CA GLY A 95 -37.89 -17.56 -0.95
C GLY A 95 -37.72 -16.17 -0.35
N PRO A 96 -38.71 -15.69 0.42
CA PRO A 96 -38.76 -14.31 0.93
C PRO A 96 -37.76 -14.00 2.06
N LEU A 97 -37.08 -15.03 2.59
CA LEU A 97 -36.07 -14.91 3.65
C LEU A 97 -34.68 -15.35 3.18
N VAL A 98 -34.45 -15.39 1.87
CA VAL A 98 -33.15 -15.63 1.26
C VAL A 98 -32.78 -14.38 0.48
N PHE A 99 -31.56 -13.87 0.69
CA PHE A 99 -31.06 -12.65 0.07
C PHE A 99 -29.66 -12.87 -0.46
N ASP A 100 -29.41 -12.32 -1.64
CA ASP A 100 -28.08 -12.19 -2.23
C ASP A 100 -27.79 -10.70 -2.43
N ASP A 101 -26.51 -10.37 -2.59
CA ASP A 101 -26.07 -9.04 -2.92
C ASP A 101 -25.12 -8.96 -4.12
N TRP A 102 -25.02 -7.76 -4.67
CA TRP A 102 -24.19 -7.42 -5.82
C TRP A 102 -23.38 -6.18 -5.53
N LEU A 103 -22.14 -6.19 -5.98
CA LEU A 103 -21.21 -5.07 -5.92
C LEU A 103 -20.81 -4.69 -7.34
N GLU A 104 -21.00 -3.42 -7.69
CA GLU A 104 -20.50 -2.81 -8.92
C GLU A 104 -19.56 -1.67 -8.53
N MET A 105 -18.27 -1.83 -8.81
CA MET A 105 -17.26 -0.83 -8.44
C MET A 105 -16.00 -0.95 -9.30
N ASN A 106 -15.25 0.14 -9.37
CA ASN A 106 -13.82 0.06 -9.63
C ASN A 106 -13.12 -0.39 -8.33
N ILE A 107 -12.31 -1.46 -8.38
CA ILE A 107 -11.61 -1.99 -7.20
C ILE A 107 -10.70 -0.93 -6.57
N GLN A 108 -10.19 0.00 -7.38
CA GLN A 108 -9.36 1.11 -6.93
C GLN A 108 -10.14 2.28 -6.31
N SER A 109 -11.43 2.11 -6.02
CA SER A 109 -12.26 3.20 -5.48
C SER A 109 -12.19 3.37 -3.97
N GLY A 110 -11.67 2.43 -3.19
CA GLY A 110 -11.64 2.48 -1.71
C GLY A 110 -10.42 1.78 -1.13
N SER A 111 -10.50 1.17 0.06
CA SER A 111 -9.35 0.43 0.60
C SER A 111 -8.90 -0.71 -0.31
N GLN A 112 -7.67 -0.63 -0.81
CA GLN A 112 -7.21 -1.51 -1.90
C GLN A 112 -5.74 -1.88 -1.78
N TRP A 113 -5.35 -2.90 -2.53
CA TRP A 113 -3.99 -3.18 -2.93
C TRP A 113 -3.84 -3.01 -4.44
N ASP A 114 -2.91 -2.15 -4.87
CA ASP A 114 -2.47 -2.08 -6.25
C ASP A 114 -1.43 -3.15 -6.53
N GLY A 115 -1.74 -3.96 -7.56
CA GLY A 115 -0.84 -4.97 -8.10
C GLY A 115 0.04 -4.43 -9.22
N PHE A 116 0.99 -5.25 -9.66
CA PHE A 116 2.02 -4.82 -10.59
C PHE A 116 1.54 -4.53 -12.02
N ARG A 117 0.27 -4.83 -12.31
CA ARG A 117 -0.43 -4.51 -13.57
C ARG A 117 -1.06 -3.11 -13.54
N HIS A 118 -1.03 -2.41 -12.41
CA HIS A 118 -1.68 -1.12 -12.22
C HIS A 118 -0.89 0.04 -12.83
N TYR A 119 0.39 0.17 -12.47
CA TYR A 119 1.24 1.29 -12.87
C TYR A 119 2.59 0.81 -13.39
N GLY A 120 2.86 1.06 -14.67
CA GLY A 120 4.11 0.69 -15.33
C GLY A 120 5.12 1.83 -15.40
N HIS A 121 6.31 1.51 -15.89
CA HIS A 121 7.35 2.46 -16.22
C HIS A 121 6.95 3.28 -17.45
N GLN A 122 6.70 4.56 -17.26
CA GLN A 122 6.04 5.41 -18.26
C GLN A 122 6.91 5.59 -19.49
N THR A 123 8.23 5.79 -19.29
CA THR A 123 9.15 6.02 -20.42
C THR A 123 9.56 4.75 -21.17
N GLN A 124 9.36 3.57 -20.58
CA GLN A 124 9.77 2.29 -21.17
C GLN A 124 8.58 1.48 -21.70
N GLY A 125 7.35 1.82 -21.27
CA GLY A 125 6.15 1.09 -21.67
C GLY A 125 6.17 -0.37 -21.19
N ARG A 126 6.68 -0.59 -19.99
CA ARG A 126 6.80 -1.91 -19.35
C ARG A 126 6.32 -1.86 -17.90
N PHE A 127 5.73 -2.95 -17.44
CA PHE A 127 5.35 -3.18 -16.06
C PHE A 127 6.40 -4.08 -15.38
N TYR A 128 6.12 -4.51 -14.15
CA TYR A 128 6.98 -5.42 -13.40
C TYR A 128 7.36 -6.67 -14.19
N ASN A 129 8.62 -7.07 -14.05
CA ASN A 129 9.23 -8.22 -14.70
C ASN A 129 9.00 -8.25 -16.22
N ASN A 130 9.27 -7.10 -16.87
CA ASN A 130 9.17 -6.86 -18.31
C ASN A 130 7.79 -7.14 -18.92
N LEU A 131 6.72 -7.08 -18.12
CA LEU A 131 5.36 -7.29 -18.59
C LEU A 131 4.91 -6.16 -19.54
N THR A 132 4.32 -6.54 -20.68
CA THR A 132 3.85 -5.60 -21.70
C THR A 132 2.37 -5.22 -21.48
N PRO A 133 1.92 -4.06 -22.00
CA PRO A 133 0.50 -3.69 -21.97
C PRO A 133 -0.44 -4.72 -22.62
N GLU A 134 0.04 -5.47 -23.63
CA GLU A 134 -0.77 -6.50 -24.29
C GLU A 134 -0.94 -7.72 -23.40
N GLU A 135 0.10 -8.14 -22.69
CA GLU A 135 0.02 -9.21 -21.69
C GLU A 135 -0.88 -8.82 -20.50
N VAL A 136 -0.91 -7.52 -20.12
CA VAL A 136 -1.86 -7.01 -19.13
C VAL A 136 -3.32 -7.13 -19.60
N LYS A 137 -3.60 -7.14 -20.90
CA LYS A 137 -4.97 -7.31 -21.40
C LYS A 137 -5.37 -8.76 -21.62
N SER A 138 -4.42 -9.60 -22.02
CA SER A 138 -4.69 -10.95 -22.54
C SER A 138 -4.27 -12.10 -21.62
N GLY A 139 -3.33 -11.87 -20.69
CA GLY A 139 -2.74 -12.90 -19.85
C GLY A 139 -2.95 -12.68 -18.35
N THR A 140 -2.44 -13.60 -17.54
CA THR A 140 -2.61 -13.57 -16.07
C THR A 140 -1.33 -13.22 -15.31
N ARG A 141 -0.16 -13.18 -15.97
CA ARG A 141 1.14 -12.94 -15.32
C ARG A 141 1.14 -11.63 -14.53
N CYS A 142 1.73 -11.67 -13.33
CA CYS A 142 1.80 -10.59 -12.33
C CYS A 142 0.40 -10.11 -11.88
N GLY A 143 -0.63 -10.93 -12.07
CA GLY A 143 -1.98 -10.62 -11.62
C GLY A 143 -2.12 -10.84 -10.12
N ILE A 144 -3.09 -10.17 -9.50
CA ILE A 144 -3.28 -10.18 -8.05
C ILE A 144 -3.51 -11.59 -7.47
N GLN A 145 -3.95 -12.55 -8.29
CA GLN A 145 -4.04 -13.96 -7.88
C GLN A 145 -2.70 -14.59 -7.47
N ALA A 146 -1.58 -14.15 -8.05
CA ALA A 146 -0.26 -14.65 -7.67
C ALA A 146 0.06 -14.27 -6.22
N VAL A 147 -0.27 -13.03 -5.84
CA VAL A 147 -0.18 -12.56 -4.44
C VAL A 147 -1.21 -13.27 -3.57
N SER A 148 -2.44 -13.48 -4.04
CA SER A 148 -3.49 -14.21 -3.30
C SER A 148 -3.06 -15.63 -2.91
N ASN A 149 -2.36 -16.34 -3.80
CA ASN A 149 -1.83 -17.70 -3.54
C ASN A 149 -0.73 -17.73 -2.47
N HIS A 150 -0.11 -16.60 -2.16
CA HIS A 150 0.88 -16.46 -1.09
C HIS A 150 0.28 -15.83 0.19
N GLY A 151 -0.57 -14.82 0.01
CA GLY A 151 -1.03 -13.90 1.05
C GLY A 151 -0.01 -12.80 1.36
N ILE A 152 -0.46 -11.76 2.07
CA ILE A 152 0.38 -10.67 2.56
C ILE A 152 0.40 -10.80 4.09
N VAL A 153 1.35 -11.57 4.61
CA VAL A 153 1.43 -11.91 6.04
C VAL A 153 2.83 -11.63 6.55
N GLY A 154 2.96 -10.89 7.64
CA GLY A 154 4.27 -10.54 8.17
C GLY A 154 4.22 -9.51 9.28
N ARG A 155 5.31 -8.76 9.43
CA ARG A 155 5.39 -7.66 10.39
C ARG A 155 4.94 -6.37 9.71
N GLY A 156 3.92 -5.72 10.27
CA GLY A 156 3.53 -4.37 9.91
C GLY A 156 4.17 -3.34 10.84
N VAL A 157 4.47 -2.16 10.30
CA VAL A 157 4.98 -1.01 11.04
C VAL A 157 4.19 0.22 10.63
N LEU A 158 3.64 0.97 11.58
CA LEU A 158 2.93 2.22 11.34
C LEU A 158 3.82 3.41 11.67
N LEU A 159 3.99 4.35 10.74
CA LEU A 159 4.46 5.71 11.02
C LEU A 159 3.26 6.66 11.07
N ASP A 160 2.92 7.13 12.26
CA ASP A 160 1.84 8.06 12.50
C ASP A 160 2.30 9.51 12.37
N TYR A 161 2.53 9.92 11.12
CA TYR A 161 2.95 11.27 10.80
C TYR A 161 1.86 12.30 11.16
N TYR A 162 0.60 12.03 10.83
CA TYR A 162 -0.50 12.95 11.13
C TYR A 162 -0.68 13.16 12.63
N GLY A 163 -0.73 12.09 13.42
CA GLY A 163 -0.84 12.14 14.88
C GLY A 163 0.36 12.81 15.53
N TRP A 164 1.57 12.54 15.02
CA TRP A 164 2.77 13.21 15.49
C TRP A 164 2.74 14.73 15.27
N LYS A 165 2.26 15.21 14.12
CA LYS A 165 2.07 16.66 13.87
C LYS A 165 1.05 17.25 14.84
N LEU A 166 -0.10 16.59 15.00
CA LEU A 166 -1.13 17.03 15.94
C LEU A 166 -0.62 17.10 17.39
N SER A 167 0.19 16.14 17.83
CA SER A 167 0.78 16.12 19.18
C SER A 167 1.71 17.33 19.46
N LYS A 168 2.24 17.94 18.41
CA LYS A 168 3.08 19.15 18.45
C LYS A 168 2.28 20.45 18.32
N GLY A 169 0.96 20.37 18.18
CA GLY A 169 0.11 21.52 17.84
C GLY A 169 0.28 21.99 16.40
N GLU A 170 0.88 21.17 15.54
CA GLU A 170 0.98 21.44 14.10
C GLU A 170 -0.18 20.76 13.36
N SER A 171 -0.60 21.32 12.23
CA SER A 171 -1.61 20.70 11.37
C SER A 171 -1.35 21.04 9.91
N TYR A 172 -1.87 20.19 9.03
CA TYR A 172 -1.97 20.41 7.59
C TYR A 172 -3.32 19.85 7.13
N ASP A 173 -3.71 20.17 5.90
CA ASP A 173 -4.93 19.64 5.29
C ASP A 173 -4.59 18.43 4.40
N PRO A 174 -5.00 17.20 4.76
CA PRO A 174 -4.77 16.01 3.94
C PRO A 174 -5.45 16.05 2.56
N LEU A 175 -6.41 16.96 2.34
CA LEU A 175 -7.08 17.20 1.05
C LEU A 175 -6.36 18.25 0.18
N THR A 176 -5.09 18.55 0.50
CA THR A 176 -4.23 19.45 -0.27
C THR A 176 -2.90 18.76 -0.58
N SER A 177 -2.11 19.30 -1.51
CA SER A 177 -0.80 18.75 -1.89
C SER A 177 0.28 18.99 -0.82
N HIS A 178 0.12 18.36 0.35
CA HIS A 178 1.12 18.36 1.42
C HIS A 178 2.11 17.21 1.22
N SER A 179 3.37 17.55 0.93
CA SER A 179 4.43 16.58 0.73
C SER A 179 5.06 16.17 2.07
N ILE A 180 5.02 14.88 2.39
CA ILE A 180 5.63 14.32 3.61
C ILE A 180 7.08 13.90 3.29
N HIS A 181 8.04 14.65 3.81
CA HIS A 181 9.46 14.44 3.49
C HIS A 181 10.11 13.32 4.32
N LEU A 182 11.19 12.74 3.79
CA LEU A 182 11.89 11.61 4.44
C LEU A 182 12.39 11.98 5.83
N GLU A 183 12.94 13.17 6.01
CA GLU A 183 13.42 13.65 7.32
C GLU A 183 12.33 13.65 8.39
N GLU A 184 11.08 13.96 8.01
CA GLU A 184 9.94 13.95 8.90
C GLU A 184 9.52 12.52 9.24
N LEU A 185 9.48 11.61 8.25
CA LEU A 185 9.20 10.20 8.50
C LEU A 185 10.25 9.55 9.42
N LEU A 186 11.53 9.89 9.24
CA LEU A 186 12.60 9.42 10.12
C LEU A 186 12.48 10.02 11.52
N ALA A 187 12.05 11.28 11.65
CA ALA A 187 11.78 11.90 12.95
C ALA A 187 10.59 11.23 13.66
N VAL A 188 9.53 10.87 12.93
CA VAL A 188 8.40 10.09 13.43
C VAL A 188 8.86 8.71 13.90
N ALA A 189 9.61 7.98 13.07
CA ALA A 189 10.14 6.67 13.43
C ALA A 189 11.00 6.72 14.70
N LYS A 190 11.86 7.74 14.82
CA LYS A 190 12.67 7.98 16.02
C LYS A 190 11.79 8.28 17.25
N HIS A 191 10.77 9.12 17.10
CA HIS A 191 9.84 9.45 18.19
C HIS A 191 9.08 8.21 18.67
N GLN A 192 8.65 7.37 17.74
CA GLN A 192 7.92 6.13 18.00
C GLN A 192 8.79 4.95 18.43
N GLY A 193 10.12 5.11 18.44
CA GLY A 193 11.06 4.01 18.74
C GLY A 193 11.05 2.87 17.70
N VAL A 194 10.62 3.14 16.47
CA VAL A 194 10.52 2.16 15.38
C VAL A 194 11.89 1.83 14.82
N LYS A 195 12.14 0.54 14.60
CA LYS A 195 13.28 0.02 13.84
C LYS A 195 12.76 -0.83 12.70
N PHE A 196 13.13 -0.49 11.48
CA PHE A 196 12.73 -1.23 10.28
C PHE A 196 13.53 -2.51 10.13
N GLU A 197 12.87 -3.54 9.61
CA GLU A 197 13.44 -4.84 9.25
C GLU A 197 13.09 -5.16 7.80
N VAL A 198 13.98 -5.94 7.15
CA VAL A 198 13.74 -6.43 5.79
C VAL A 198 12.45 -7.26 5.76
N GLY A 199 11.55 -6.93 4.85
CA GLY A 199 10.24 -7.56 4.71
C GLY A 199 9.14 -6.93 5.56
N ASP A 200 9.40 -5.81 6.25
CA ASP A 200 8.34 -5.03 6.89
C ASP A 200 7.31 -4.55 5.87
N ILE A 201 6.06 -4.50 6.31
CA ILE A 201 4.95 -3.85 5.61
C ILE A 201 4.80 -2.45 6.23
N LEU A 202 5.20 -1.43 5.49
CA LEU A 202 5.23 -0.05 5.98
C LEU A 202 3.88 0.63 5.78
N LEU A 203 3.24 1.06 6.87
CA LEU A 203 2.03 1.87 6.86
C LEU A 203 2.38 3.31 7.22
N ILE A 204 1.84 4.28 6.48
CA ILE A 204 1.96 5.71 6.78
C ILE A 204 0.56 6.28 7.00
N ARG A 205 0.34 6.89 8.17
CA ARG A 205 -0.87 7.67 8.44
C ARG A 205 -0.65 9.13 8.09
N SER A 206 -1.25 9.55 6.97
CA SER A 206 -1.24 10.91 6.43
C SER A 206 -2.50 11.71 6.80
N GLY A 207 -3.48 11.10 7.47
CA GLY A 207 -4.65 11.76 8.04
C GLY A 207 -5.86 11.86 7.11
N TYR A 208 -5.84 11.20 5.94
CA TYR A 208 -6.92 11.32 4.97
C TYR A 208 -8.25 10.75 5.49
N THR A 209 -8.26 9.55 6.05
CA THR A 209 -9.51 8.92 6.54
C THR A 209 -10.10 9.68 7.72
N ASP A 210 -9.28 10.17 8.65
CA ASP A 210 -9.71 11.05 9.76
C ASP A 210 -10.35 12.34 9.23
N THR A 211 -9.67 12.99 8.29
CA THR A 211 -10.15 14.22 7.66
C THR A 211 -11.44 13.99 6.88
N TYR A 212 -11.54 12.86 6.19
CA TYR A 212 -12.73 12.46 5.47
C TYR A 212 -13.93 12.32 6.43
N TYR A 213 -13.79 11.59 7.53
CA TYR A 213 -14.87 11.42 8.49
C TYR A 213 -15.33 12.76 9.09
N LYS A 214 -14.39 13.66 9.40
CA LYS A 214 -14.70 15.00 9.90
C LYS A 214 -15.52 15.82 8.91
N PHE A 215 -15.11 15.86 7.63
CA PHE A 215 -15.84 16.65 6.62
C PHE A 215 -17.10 15.98 6.10
N ALA A 216 -17.14 14.65 6.01
CA ALA A 216 -18.38 13.95 5.68
C ALA A 216 -19.52 14.27 6.66
N ALA A 217 -19.19 14.54 7.92
CA ALA A 217 -20.17 14.95 8.94
C ALA A 217 -20.42 16.47 8.95
N ALA A 218 -19.37 17.29 8.80
CA ALA A 218 -19.45 18.74 9.04
C ALA A 218 -19.60 19.60 7.77
N ASP A 219 -18.95 19.23 6.67
CA ASP A 219 -18.91 20.01 5.43
C ASP A 219 -18.56 19.12 4.21
N PRO A 220 -19.53 18.33 3.70
CA PRO A 220 -19.27 17.35 2.64
C PRO A 220 -18.76 17.96 1.33
N ALA A 221 -19.05 19.23 1.07
CA ALA A 221 -18.59 19.93 -0.14
C ALA A 221 -17.05 20.01 -0.21
N ARG A 222 -16.36 19.95 0.92
CA ARG A 222 -14.88 19.89 0.95
C ARG A 222 -14.31 18.60 0.36
N LEU A 223 -15.11 17.55 0.27
CA LEU A 223 -14.69 16.27 -0.31
C LEU A 223 -14.83 16.24 -1.84
N ASP A 224 -15.51 17.22 -2.43
CA ASP A 224 -15.75 17.24 -3.88
C ASP A 224 -14.46 17.38 -4.70
N ASP A 225 -13.53 18.21 -4.24
CA ASP A 225 -12.24 18.43 -4.89
C ASP A 225 -11.30 17.23 -4.71
N ALA A 226 -11.31 16.63 -3.52
CA ALA A 226 -10.54 15.42 -3.21
C ALA A 226 -11.02 14.20 -4.02
N GLY A 227 -12.31 14.14 -4.36
CA GLY A 227 -12.91 13.14 -5.24
C GLY A 227 -12.94 13.55 -6.72
N SER A 228 -12.22 14.58 -7.13
CA SER A 228 -12.22 15.04 -8.52
C SER A 228 -11.31 14.18 -9.42
N ILE A 229 -11.33 14.44 -10.73
CA ILE A 229 -10.43 13.82 -11.70
C ILE A 229 -8.96 14.26 -11.54
N HIS A 230 -8.74 15.44 -10.96
CA HIS A 230 -7.42 16.02 -10.72
C HIS A 230 -7.31 16.51 -9.27
N PRO A 231 -7.33 15.57 -8.30
CA PRO A 231 -7.36 15.93 -6.89
C PRO A 231 -6.02 16.52 -6.46
N CYS A 232 -6.00 17.19 -5.31
CA CYS A 232 -4.79 17.51 -4.56
C CYS A 232 -4.83 16.70 -3.28
N LEU A 233 -3.80 15.91 -2.99
CA LEU A 233 -3.82 14.98 -1.86
C LEU A 233 -2.46 14.94 -1.17
N ALA A 234 -2.49 14.89 0.16
CA ALA A 234 -1.28 14.74 0.95
C ALA A 234 -0.74 13.32 0.82
N GLY A 235 0.58 13.18 0.92
CA GLY A 235 1.22 11.87 0.86
C GLY A 235 2.73 11.95 0.87
N VAL A 236 3.36 10.81 0.66
CA VAL A 236 4.82 10.66 0.66
C VAL A 236 5.46 11.49 -0.46
N ALA A 237 6.50 12.25 -0.14
CA ALA A 237 7.21 13.09 -1.11
C ALA A 237 8.05 12.27 -2.09
N GLN A 238 8.02 12.64 -3.37
CA GLN A 238 8.79 12.01 -4.44
C GLN A 238 10.21 12.60 -4.55
N THR A 239 11.04 12.39 -3.54
CA THR A 239 12.45 12.82 -3.58
C THR A 239 13.41 11.66 -3.83
N LYS A 240 14.63 11.95 -4.30
CA LYS A 240 15.65 10.92 -4.55
C LYS A 240 16.03 10.19 -3.25
N GLU A 241 16.10 10.92 -2.15
CA GLU A 241 16.41 10.39 -0.82
C GLU A 241 15.32 9.45 -0.34
N MET A 242 14.04 9.85 -0.49
CA MET A 242 12.89 8.99 -0.18
C MET A 242 12.94 7.69 -0.99
N LYS A 243 13.22 7.80 -2.29
CA LYS A 243 13.33 6.66 -3.20
C LYS A 243 14.44 5.70 -2.77
N THR A 244 15.63 6.22 -2.47
CA THR A 244 16.75 5.42 -1.95
C THR A 244 16.38 4.74 -0.63
N TRP A 245 15.75 5.46 0.30
CA TRP A 245 15.34 4.91 1.59
C TRP A 245 14.30 3.80 1.43
N LEU A 246 13.24 3.99 0.64
CA LEU A 246 12.24 2.95 0.37
C LEU A 246 12.86 1.71 -0.31
N HIS A 247 13.77 1.94 -1.25
CA HIS A 247 14.46 0.85 -1.93
C HIS A 247 15.31 0.04 -0.93
N ASP A 248 16.18 0.71 -0.18
CA ASP A 248 17.24 0.08 0.62
C ASP A 248 16.74 -0.51 1.95
N ASN A 249 15.58 -0.10 2.45
CA ASN A 249 14.94 -0.77 3.60
C ASN A 249 14.29 -2.11 3.26
N TYR A 250 14.05 -2.40 1.97
CA TYR A 250 13.43 -3.65 1.54
C TYR A 250 12.08 -3.94 2.22
N PHE A 251 11.20 -2.94 2.29
CA PHE A 251 9.79 -3.17 2.63
C PHE A 251 9.15 -4.12 1.60
N SER A 252 8.35 -5.08 2.05
CA SER A 252 7.67 -6.03 1.16
C SER A 252 6.47 -5.40 0.44
N ALA A 253 5.82 -4.45 1.13
CA ALA A 253 4.71 -3.66 0.64
C ALA A 253 4.67 -2.33 1.40
N VAL A 254 4.04 -1.33 0.80
CA VAL A 254 3.74 -0.06 1.47
C VAL A 254 2.24 0.16 1.48
N ALA A 255 1.71 0.80 2.51
CA ALA A 255 0.30 1.12 2.62
C ALA A 255 0.09 2.43 3.39
N GLY A 256 -1.14 2.93 3.40
CA GLY A 256 -1.53 4.10 4.15
C GLY A 256 -2.99 4.46 3.93
N ASP A 257 -3.41 5.55 4.55
CA ASP A 257 -4.76 6.10 4.47
C ASP A 257 -4.93 7.08 3.29
N ALA A 258 -3.85 7.55 2.67
CA ALA A 258 -3.90 8.42 1.48
C ALA A 258 -4.47 7.70 0.24
N PRO A 259 -5.26 8.38 -0.64
CA PRO A 259 -5.79 7.81 -1.89
C PRO A 259 -4.80 7.65 -3.04
N ALA A 260 -3.57 8.12 -2.88
CA ALA A 260 -2.49 7.94 -3.86
C ALA A 260 -1.21 7.40 -3.20
N TRP A 261 -1.23 7.18 -1.87
CA TRP A 261 -0.06 6.95 -1.00
C TRP A 261 1.03 8.05 -1.01
N GLU A 262 1.51 8.44 -2.19
CA GLU A 262 2.37 9.59 -2.47
C GLU A 262 1.61 10.92 -2.58
N CYS A 263 2.32 12.04 -2.45
CA CYS A 263 1.72 13.38 -2.59
C CYS A 263 1.22 13.61 -4.02
N TRP A 264 -0.01 14.10 -4.18
CA TRP A 264 -0.61 14.29 -5.51
C TRP A 264 -0.97 15.76 -5.77
N PRO A 265 -0.76 16.29 -7.00
CA PRO A 265 -0.11 15.64 -8.15
C PRO A 265 1.42 15.49 -8.01
N PRO A 266 2.04 14.47 -8.63
CA PRO A 266 3.48 14.32 -8.67
C PRO A 266 4.12 15.43 -9.51
N LYS A 267 5.37 15.80 -9.18
CA LYS A 267 6.10 16.87 -9.89
C LYS A 267 6.83 16.37 -11.13
N GLU A 268 7.78 15.44 -10.95
CA GLU A 268 8.63 14.93 -12.03
C GLU A 268 8.34 13.48 -12.38
N TRP A 269 8.10 12.65 -11.36
CA TRP A 269 7.85 11.22 -11.46
C TRP A 269 6.97 10.79 -10.29
N ALA A 270 6.30 9.66 -10.46
CA ALA A 270 5.48 9.04 -9.42
C ALA A 270 6.27 7.93 -8.71
N LEU A 271 6.14 7.81 -7.39
CA LEU A 271 6.64 6.66 -6.63
C LEU A 271 6.00 5.34 -7.10
N HIS A 272 4.77 5.38 -7.60
CA HIS A 272 4.09 4.23 -8.23
C HIS A 272 4.94 3.51 -9.29
N GLU A 273 5.63 4.26 -10.16
CA GLU A 273 6.48 3.70 -11.22
C GLU A 273 7.63 2.85 -10.66
N PHE A 274 8.19 3.29 -9.53
CA PHE A 274 9.31 2.61 -8.88
C PHE A 274 8.82 1.45 -8.02
N LEU A 275 7.82 1.69 -7.18
CA LEU A 275 7.28 0.68 -6.27
C LEU A 275 6.70 -0.49 -7.07
N LEU A 276 5.72 -0.25 -7.94
CA LEU A 276 5.03 -1.31 -8.66
C LEU A 276 5.88 -1.85 -9.82
N GLY A 277 6.22 -0.99 -10.77
CA GLY A 277 6.87 -1.40 -12.02
C GLY A 277 8.34 -1.81 -11.87
N SER A 278 9.11 -1.08 -11.06
CA SER A 278 10.56 -1.30 -10.98
C SER A 278 10.93 -2.31 -9.90
N TRP A 279 10.35 -2.23 -8.71
CA TRP A 279 10.82 -2.97 -7.54
C TRP A 279 9.93 -4.14 -7.13
N GLY A 280 8.69 -4.19 -7.62
CA GLY A 280 7.72 -5.21 -7.23
C GLY A 280 7.24 -5.03 -5.79
N VAL A 281 6.83 -3.83 -5.43
CA VAL A 281 6.31 -3.45 -4.10
C VAL A 281 4.85 -3.04 -4.27
N LEU A 282 3.94 -3.76 -3.62
CA LEU A 282 2.51 -3.44 -3.64
C LEU A 282 2.25 -2.12 -2.89
N ILE A 283 1.24 -1.39 -3.32
CA ILE A 283 0.79 -0.15 -2.70
C ILE A 283 -0.62 -0.36 -2.14
N GLY A 284 -0.80 -0.09 -0.85
CA GLY A 284 -2.08 -0.11 -0.17
C GLY A 284 -2.60 1.31 0.03
N GLU A 285 -3.80 1.59 -0.45
CA GLU A 285 -4.39 2.93 -0.39
C GLU A 285 -5.68 2.93 0.42
N MET A 286 -5.97 4.07 1.06
CA MET A 286 -7.20 4.29 1.85
C MET A 286 -7.44 3.23 2.91
N PHE A 287 -6.40 2.74 3.57
CA PHE A 287 -6.57 1.88 4.74
C PHE A 287 -7.20 2.68 5.87
N ASP A 288 -8.18 2.10 6.54
CA ASP A 288 -8.84 2.75 7.66
C ASP A 288 -8.03 2.58 8.93
N LEU A 289 -7.32 3.64 9.31
CA LEU A 289 -6.51 3.69 10.52
C LEU A 289 -7.25 4.30 11.72
N GLU A 290 -8.55 4.64 11.55
CA GLU A 290 -9.34 5.48 12.48
C GLU A 290 -10.60 4.80 13.04
N ALA A 291 -11.40 4.13 12.21
CA ALA A 291 -12.84 4.05 12.49
C ALA A 291 -13.27 2.96 13.48
N SER A 292 -12.37 2.08 13.92
CA SER A 292 -12.77 1.02 14.85
C SER A 292 -12.71 1.50 16.30
N THR A 293 -13.51 0.88 17.18
CA THR A 293 -13.39 0.99 18.65
C THR A 293 -11.95 0.73 19.15
N PHE A 294 -11.11 0.17 18.27
CA PHE A 294 -9.70 -0.16 18.44
C PHE A 294 -8.83 0.40 17.30
N ALA A 295 -9.02 1.67 16.91
CA ALA A 295 -8.23 2.34 15.88
C ALA A 295 -6.73 2.03 16.02
N LEU A 296 -6.07 1.60 14.94
CA LEU A 296 -4.69 1.11 15.00
C LEU A 296 -3.76 2.19 15.59
N ALA A 297 -3.90 3.44 15.14
CA ALA A 297 -3.09 4.55 15.66
C ALA A 297 -3.29 4.74 17.17
N LYS A 298 -4.55 4.71 17.65
CA LYS A 298 -4.88 4.82 19.08
C LYS A 298 -4.35 3.64 19.89
N GLN A 299 -4.44 2.43 19.36
CA GLN A 299 -3.89 1.24 20.02
C GLN A 299 -2.37 1.34 20.14
N CYS A 300 -1.69 1.70 19.04
CA CYS A 300 -0.26 1.90 19.01
C CYS A 300 0.19 2.99 20.00
N GLU A 301 -0.55 4.10 20.07
CA GLU A 301 -0.30 5.19 21.02
C GLU A 301 -0.49 4.72 22.48
N GLN A 302 -1.57 4.02 22.79
CA GLN A 302 -1.82 3.50 24.14
C GLN A 302 -0.77 2.48 24.60
N GLU A 303 -0.29 1.65 23.67
CA GLU A 303 0.73 0.63 23.96
C GLU A 303 2.16 1.14 23.82
N GLN A 304 2.35 2.34 23.28
CA GLN A 304 3.66 2.85 22.83
C GLN A 304 4.38 1.85 21.93
N ARG A 305 3.62 1.22 21.02
CA ARG A 305 4.07 0.11 20.18
C ARG A 305 3.51 0.25 18.79
N TRP A 306 4.40 0.50 17.83
CA TRP A 306 4.04 0.87 16.46
C TRP A 306 4.32 -0.24 15.43
N SER A 307 4.51 -1.46 15.92
CA SER A 307 4.65 -2.68 15.11
C SER A 307 3.65 -3.74 15.57
N PHE A 308 3.17 -4.52 14.62
CA PHE A 308 2.08 -5.48 14.79
C PHE A 308 2.22 -6.62 13.78
N PHE A 309 1.48 -7.70 14.02
CA PHE A 309 1.34 -8.76 13.03
C PHE A 309 0.33 -8.27 11.99
N PHE A 310 0.71 -8.27 10.72
CA PHE A 310 -0.15 -7.84 9.63
C PHE A 310 -0.58 -9.05 8.81
N MET A 311 -1.85 -9.06 8.42
CA MET A 311 -2.40 -10.04 7.49
C MET A 311 -3.35 -9.37 6.51
N SER A 312 -3.16 -9.63 5.23
CA SER A 312 -4.14 -9.35 4.19
C SER A 312 -4.26 -10.54 3.23
N THR A 313 -5.48 -10.80 2.77
CA THR A 313 -5.78 -11.86 1.79
C THR A 313 -6.42 -11.24 0.55
N PRO A 314 -5.62 -10.93 -0.50
CA PRO A 314 -6.13 -10.39 -1.74
C PRO A 314 -7.10 -11.32 -2.46
N LEU A 315 -7.98 -10.76 -3.29
CA LEU A 315 -8.90 -11.49 -4.16
C LEU A 315 -8.13 -12.45 -5.08
N ASN A 316 -8.61 -13.69 -5.18
CA ASN A 316 -8.11 -14.64 -6.16
C ASN A 316 -8.77 -14.40 -7.52
N MET A 317 -8.36 -13.32 -8.19
CA MET A 317 -8.89 -12.92 -9.51
C MET A 317 -7.80 -13.09 -10.57
N PRO A 318 -7.86 -14.12 -11.43
CA PRO A 318 -6.88 -14.32 -12.50
C PRO A 318 -6.74 -13.10 -13.42
N GLY A 319 -5.53 -12.58 -13.53
CA GLY A 319 -5.27 -11.35 -14.30
C GLY A 319 -5.87 -10.10 -13.66
N GLY A 320 -6.19 -10.12 -12.36
CA GLY A 320 -6.65 -8.95 -11.63
C GLY A 320 -5.55 -7.90 -11.51
N ILE A 321 -5.93 -6.62 -11.60
CA ILE A 321 -5.01 -5.47 -11.48
C ILE A 321 -4.78 -5.10 -10.02
N ALA A 322 -5.81 -5.21 -9.20
CA ALA A 322 -5.84 -4.82 -7.81
C ALA A 322 -6.73 -5.78 -7.01
N SER A 323 -6.74 -5.62 -5.69
CA SER A 323 -7.67 -6.27 -4.78
C SER A 323 -8.21 -5.26 -3.78
N LEU A 324 -9.35 -5.55 -3.16
CA LEU A 324 -9.69 -4.92 -1.87
C LEU A 324 -8.59 -5.19 -0.85
N ALA A 325 -8.42 -4.29 0.12
CA ALA A 325 -7.38 -4.39 1.14
C ALA A 325 -7.47 -5.70 1.93
N ASN A 326 -8.67 -6.07 2.37
CA ASN A 326 -8.97 -7.22 3.23
C ASN A 326 -7.89 -7.46 4.29
N ALA A 327 -7.59 -6.41 5.05
CA ALA A 327 -6.42 -6.31 5.91
C ALA A 327 -6.80 -6.21 7.39
N VAL A 328 -5.97 -6.82 8.23
CA VAL A 328 -6.04 -6.73 9.69
C VAL A 328 -4.64 -6.58 10.29
N ALA A 329 -4.56 -5.83 11.38
CA ALA A 329 -3.43 -5.80 12.29
C ALA A 329 -3.77 -6.59 13.57
N ILE A 330 -2.77 -7.26 14.16
CA ILE A 330 -2.94 -8.05 15.38
C ILE A 330 -1.81 -7.71 16.37
N HIS A 331 -2.19 -7.28 17.57
CA HIS A 331 -1.31 -6.99 18.70
C HIS A 331 -1.25 -8.13 19.72
#